data_AF-A0A2S6RM85-F1
#
_entry.id   AF-A0A2S6RM85-F1
#
_cell.length_a   1.000
_cell.length_b   1.000
_cell.length_c   1.000
_cell.angle_alpha   90.00
_cell.angle_beta   90.00
_cell.angle_gamma   90.00
#
_symmetry.space_group_name_H-M   'P 1'
#
loop_
_entity.id
_entity.type
_entity.pdbx_description
1 polymer ?
#
loop_
_entity_poly.entity_id
_entity_poly.type
_entity_poly.pdbx_seq_one_letter_code
_entity_poly.pdbx_strand_id
1 'polypeptide(L)'
;MEAKIVWLFVFVALYWAYCIFWGVRSAMAAKTASDYFIAGRRLSIWVFVLAATATSFSGWTFMGHPGLIYRDGFQYAYASFYAITIPFTGVMFLKRQWMLGKRFGYVTPGEMLSDYFQGDMIRILVVLVALLFSIPY
;
A
#
# COMPACT_ATOMS: atom_id res chain seq x y z
N MET A 1 -11.06 2.72 36.12
CA MET A 1 -11.06 2.60 34.64
C MET A 1 -11.89 1.37 34.29
N GLU A 2 -12.84 1.46 33.36
CA GLU A 2 -13.65 0.29 33.00
C GLU A 2 -12.79 -0.82 32.38
N ALA A 3 -13.15 -2.08 32.63
CA ALA A 3 -12.42 -3.25 32.11
C ALA A 3 -12.24 -3.20 30.58
N LYS A 4 -13.25 -2.69 29.84
CA LYS A 4 -13.21 -2.53 28.39
C LYS A 4 -12.10 -1.57 27.94
N ILE A 5 -11.92 -0.46 28.66
CA ILE A 5 -10.90 0.55 28.36
C ILE A 5 -9.51 -0.01 28.65
N VAL A 6 -9.36 -0.77 29.75
CA VAL A 6 -8.10 -1.45 30.07
C VAL A 6 -7.71 -2.43 28.95
N TRP A 7 -8.63 -3.29 28.53
CA TRP A 7 -8.39 -4.23 27.43
C TRP A 7 -8.08 -3.54 26.10
N LEU A 8 -8.75 -2.44 25.78
CA LEU A 8 -8.46 -1.64 24.59
C LEU A 8 -6.99 -1.20 24.57
N PHE A 9 -6.50 -0.60 25.66
CA PHE A 9 -5.11 -0.15 25.72
C PHE A 9 -4.12 -1.32 25.67
N VAL A 10 -4.44 -2.44 26.31
CA VAL A 10 -3.60 -3.65 26.25
C VAL A 10 -3.46 -4.14 24.80
N PHE A 11 -4.57 -4.31 24.06
CA PHE A 11 -4.50 -4.78 22.68
C PHE A 11 -3.82 -3.79 21.74
N VAL A 12 -4.06 -2.48 21.92
CA VAL A 12 -3.38 -1.44 21.13
C VAL A 12 -1.88 -1.47 21.39
N ALA A 13 -1.45 -1.56 22.66
CA ALA A 13 -0.03 -1.62 23.01
C ALA A 13 0.65 -2.87 22.44
N LEU A 14 0.00 -4.04 22.54
CA LEU A 14 0.50 -5.29 21.96
C LEU A 14 0.62 -5.21 20.44
N TYR A 15 -0.39 -4.64 19.77
CA TYR A 15 -0.37 -4.44 18.33
C TYR A 15 0.76 -3.50 17.88
N TRP A 16 0.95 -2.38 18.60
CA TRP A 16 2.04 -1.44 18.33
C TRP A 16 3.41 -2.09 18.57
N ALA A 17 3.58 -2.81 19.68
CA ALA A 17 4.81 -3.53 19.97
C ALA A 17 5.13 -4.54 18.85
N TYR A 18 4.13 -5.28 18.36
CA TYR A 18 4.28 -6.20 17.23
C TYR A 18 4.72 -5.47 15.95
N CYS A 19 4.04 -4.37 15.59
CA CYS A 19 4.36 -3.59 14.39
C CYS A 19 5.76 -2.98 14.44
N ILE A 20 6.12 -2.36 15.57
CA ILE A 20 7.44 -1.76 15.78
C ILE A 20 8.52 -2.82 15.76
N PHE A 21 8.31 -3.95 16.44
CA PHE A 21 9.27 -5.05 16.45
C PHE A 21 9.57 -5.53 15.02
N TRP A 22 8.55 -5.82 14.21
CA TRP A 22 8.76 -6.27 12.84
C TRP A 22 9.31 -5.17 11.93
N GLY A 23 8.89 -3.91 12.12
CA GLY A 23 9.44 -2.77 11.39
C GLY A 23 10.94 -2.59 11.64
N VAL A 24 11.37 -2.62 12.91
CA VAL A 24 12.78 -2.50 13.28
C VAL A 24 13.58 -3.72 12.82
N ARG A 25 13.07 -4.93 13.03
CA ARG A 25 13.76 -6.17 12.61
C ARG A 25 13.95 -6.24 11.10
N SER A 26 12.94 -5.89 10.32
CA SER A 26 13.03 -5.86 8.85
C SER A 26 13.97 -4.76 8.36
N ALA A 27 13.93 -3.56 8.94
CA ALA A 27 14.84 -2.48 8.61
C ALA A 27 16.31 -2.84 8.87
N MET A 28 16.61 -3.50 10.00
CA MET A 28 17.97 -3.96 10.32
C MET A 28 18.47 -5.07 9.38
N ALA A 29 17.55 -5.91 8.89
CA ALA A 29 17.85 -7.01 7.97
C ALA A 29 18.08 -6.53 6.53
N ALA A 30 17.44 -5.43 6.11
CA ALA A 30 17.62 -4.87 4.78
C ALA A 30 19.04 -4.31 4.59
N LYS A 31 19.80 -4.82 3.61
CA LYS A 31 21.16 -4.36 3.29
C LYS A 31 21.24 -3.57 1.99
N THR A 32 20.23 -3.66 1.15
CA THR A 32 20.15 -2.98 -0.15
C THR A 32 18.81 -2.27 -0.32
N ALA A 33 18.74 -1.30 -1.25
CA ALA A 33 17.48 -0.65 -1.60
C ALA A 33 16.42 -1.65 -2.10
N SER A 34 16.84 -2.69 -2.84
CA SER A 34 15.94 -3.76 -3.28
C SER A 34 15.39 -4.57 -2.10
N ASP A 35 16.21 -4.86 -1.09
CA ASP A 35 15.72 -5.53 0.14
C ASP A 35 14.73 -4.65 0.91
N TYR A 36 14.97 -3.34 0.96
CA TYR A 36 14.11 -2.40 1.68
C TYR A 36 12.77 -2.16 0.96
N PHE A 37 12.78 -1.83 -0.33
CA PHE A 37 11.58 -1.42 -1.06
C PHE A 37 10.74 -2.58 -1.60
N ILE A 38 11.39 -3.69 -1.99
CA ILE A 38 10.71 -4.81 -2.65
C ILE A 38 11.03 -6.18 -2.02
N ALA A 39 11.57 -6.20 -0.80
CA ALA A 39 11.94 -7.40 -0.06
C ALA A 39 12.82 -8.37 -0.87
N GLY A 40 13.67 -7.83 -1.75
CA GLY A 40 14.53 -8.61 -2.65
C GLY A 40 13.75 -9.55 -3.59
N ARG A 41 12.46 -9.26 -3.85
CA ARG A 41 11.55 -10.07 -4.71
C ARG A 41 11.33 -11.50 -4.19
N ARG A 42 11.44 -11.70 -2.88
CA ARG A 42 11.29 -13.00 -2.21
C ARG A 42 9.90 -13.24 -1.63
N LEU A 43 8.99 -12.25 -1.72
CA LEU A 43 7.62 -12.38 -1.21
C LEU A 43 6.84 -13.42 -2.02
N SER A 44 6.16 -14.32 -1.32
CA SER A 44 5.22 -15.24 -1.94
C SER A 44 3.97 -14.50 -2.42
N ILE A 45 3.27 -15.06 -3.41
CA ILE A 45 2.07 -14.46 -3.97
C ILE A 45 0.97 -14.24 -2.90
N TRP A 46 0.83 -15.16 -1.94
CA TRP A 46 -0.16 -15.04 -0.87
C TRP A 46 0.13 -13.88 0.07
N VAL A 47 1.38 -13.74 0.49
CA VAL A 47 1.81 -12.62 1.34
C VAL A 47 1.65 -11.30 0.59
N PHE A 48 2.00 -11.28 -0.70
CA PHE A 48 1.80 -10.12 -1.55
C PHE A 48 0.32 -9.73 -1.68
N VAL A 49 -0.58 -10.68 -1.96
CA VAL A 49 -2.01 -10.39 -2.10
C VAL A 49 -2.60 -9.85 -0.79
N LEU A 50 -2.23 -10.45 0.35
CA LEU A 50 -2.66 -9.96 1.67
C LEU A 50 -2.13 -8.55 1.94
N ALA A 51 -0.84 -8.29 1.68
CA ALA A 51 -0.24 -6.98 1.86
C ALA A 51 -0.86 -5.93 0.93
N ALA A 52 -1.01 -6.24 -0.35
CA ALA A 52 -1.63 -5.35 -1.33
C ALA A 52 -3.09 -5.02 -0.98
N THR A 53 -3.83 -6.02 -0.50
CA THR A 53 -5.20 -5.83 0.02
C THR A 53 -5.19 -4.90 1.23
N ALA A 54 -4.36 -5.18 2.23
CA ALA A 54 -4.25 -4.35 3.43
C ALA A 54 -3.84 -2.91 3.12
N THR A 55 -2.93 -2.69 2.15
CA THR A 55 -2.54 -1.34 1.71
C THR A 55 -3.65 -0.64 0.92
N SER A 56 -4.46 -1.38 0.17
CA SER A 56 -5.55 -0.82 -0.64
C SER A 56 -6.73 -0.34 0.22
N PHE A 57 -6.98 -0.98 1.36
CA PHE A 57 -8.08 -0.65 2.26
C PHE A 57 -7.57 0.12 3.49
N SER A 58 -7.72 1.45 3.48
CA SER A 58 -7.26 2.35 4.55
C SER A 58 -8.32 2.65 5.61
N GLY A 59 -7.99 3.52 6.57
CA GLY A 59 -8.93 4.04 7.57
C GLY A 59 -10.18 4.70 6.98
N TRP A 60 -10.11 5.23 5.76
CA TRP A 60 -11.29 5.76 5.06
C TRP A 60 -12.33 4.67 4.79
N THR A 61 -11.90 3.45 4.45
CA THR A 61 -12.82 2.31 4.23
C THR A 61 -13.62 1.98 5.49
N PHE A 62 -12.97 2.04 6.66
CA PHE A 62 -13.58 1.62 7.92
C PHE A 62 -14.36 2.73 8.62
N MET A 63 -13.97 3.99 8.47
CA MET A 63 -14.64 5.12 9.15
C MET A 63 -15.34 6.08 8.18
N GLY A 64 -14.64 6.51 7.13
CA GLY A 64 -15.17 7.50 6.19
C GLY A 64 -16.34 6.97 5.38
N HIS A 65 -16.20 5.78 4.79
CA HIS A 65 -17.22 5.20 3.93
C HIS A 65 -18.54 4.89 4.68
N PRO A 66 -18.56 4.23 5.84
CA PRO A 66 -19.79 4.07 6.63
C PRO A 66 -20.38 5.40 7.10
N GLY A 67 -19.53 6.38 7.46
CA GLY A 67 -20.00 7.72 7.85
C GLY A 67 -20.73 8.44 6.71
N LEU A 68 -20.25 8.29 5.47
CA LEU A 68 -20.90 8.83 4.28
C LEU A 68 -22.18 8.08 3.92
N ILE A 69 -22.23 6.75 4.07
CA ILE A 69 -23.48 5.99 3.94
C ILE A 69 -24.51 6.46 4.98
N TYR A 70 -24.07 6.70 6.22
CA TYR A 70 -24.94 7.18 7.28
C TYR A 70 -25.51 8.58 6.97
N ARG A 71 -24.68 9.48 6.42
CA ARG A 71 -25.05 10.86 6.10
C ARG A 71 -25.87 10.98 4.80
N ASP A 72 -25.42 10.32 3.73
CA ASP A 72 -25.91 10.50 2.37
C ASP A 72 -26.86 9.36 1.92
N GLY A 73 -27.03 8.34 2.77
CA GLY A 73 -27.91 7.21 2.56
C GLY A 73 -27.28 6.04 1.81
N PHE A 74 -28.06 4.96 1.66
CA PHE A 74 -27.61 3.72 1.03
C PHE A 74 -27.18 3.88 -0.43
N GLN A 75 -27.65 4.94 -1.11
CA GLN A 75 -27.22 5.24 -2.47
C GLN A 75 -25.69 5.36 -2.57
N TYR A 76 -25.01 5.90 -1.55
CA TYR A 76 -23.55 6.02 -1.51
C TYR A 76 -22.81 4.67 -1.43
N ALA A 77 -23.50 3.57 -1.08
CA ALA A 77 -22.89 2.24 -1.02
C ALA A 77 -22.35 1.76 -2.38
N TYR A 78 -22.78 2.33 -3.51
CA TYR A 78 -22.16 2.07 -4.81
C TYR A 78 -20.64 2.31 -4.80
N ALA A 79 -20.16 3.24 -3.96
CA ALA A 79 -18.74 3.51 -3.86
C ALA A 79 -17.97 2.24 -3.47
N SER A 80 -18.55 1.31 -2.68
CA SER A 80 -17.91 0.04 -2.29
C SER A 80 -17.42 -0.81 -3.47
N PHE A 81 -17.90 -0.57 -4.70
CA PHE A 81 -17.35 -1.20 -5.91
C PHE A 81 -15.86 -0.90 -6.14
N TYR A 82 -15.25 0.08 -5.44
CA TYR A 82 -13.79 0.24 -5.41
C TYR A 82 -13.07 -1.04 -4.94
N ALA A 83 -13.72 -1.86 -4.11
CA ALA A 83 -13.20 -3.15 -3.67
C ALA A 83 -13.01 -4.16 -4.82
N ILE A 84 -13.67 -3.95 -5.96
CA ILE A 84 -13.51 -4.74 -7.19
C ILE A 84 -12.55 -4.05 -8.15
N THR A 85 -12.72 -2.74 -8.37
CA THR A 85 -11.95 -2.01 -9.39
C THR A 85 -10.46 -1.90 -9.04
N ILE A 86 -10.10 -1.75 -7.76
CA ILE A 86 -8.70 -1.72 -7.31
C ILE A 86 -7.96 -3.03 -7.61
N PRO A 87 -8.42 -4.21 -7.13
CA PRO A 87 -7.72 -5.46 -7.45
C PRO A 87 -7.79 -5.79 -8.95
N PHE A 88 -8.89 -5.46 -9.63
CA PHE A 88 -9.01 -5.67 -11.08
C PHE A 88 -7.94 -4.89 -11.87
N THR A 89 -7.78 -3.60 -11.59
CA THR A 89 -6.70 -2.79 -12.19
C THR A 89 -5.33 -3.34 -11.80
N GLY A 90 -5.16 -3.79 -10.56
CA GLY A 90 -3.95 -4.49 -10.11
C GLY A 90 -3.59 -5.69 -10.98
N VAL A 91 -4.55 -6.59 -11.25
CA VAL A 91 -4.35 -7.77 -12.10
C VAL A 91 -3.98 -7.39 -13.53
N MET A 92 -4.63 -6.36 -14.09
CA MET A 92 -4.42 -5.93 -15.48
C MET A 92 -3.03 -5.32 -15.70
N PHE A 93 -2.54 -4.51 -14.76
CA PHE A 93 -1.33 -3.71 -14.97
C PHE A 93 -0.12 -4.20 -14.17
N LEU A 94 -0.28 -4.62 -12.91
CA LEU A 94 0.87 -4.91 -12.02
C LEU A 94 1.66 -6.13 -12.47
N LYS A 95 1.02 -7.14 -13.08
CA LYS A 95 1.74 -8.32 -13.59
C LYS A 95 2.78 -7.93 -14.64
N ARG A 96 2.42 -7.06 -15.58
CA ARG A 96 3.34 -6.60 -16.65
C ARG A 96 4.48 -5.77 -16.06
N GLN A 97 4.15 -4.83 -15.16
CA GLN A 97 5.12 -4.00 -14.46
C GLN A 97 6.11 -4.84 -13.63
N TRP A 98 5.62 -5.88 -12.96
CA TRP A 98 6.45 -6.82 -12.20
C TRP A 98 7.42 -7.60 -13.08
N MET A 99 6.95 -8.09 -14.24
CA MET A 99 7.82 -8.78 -15.21
C MET A 99 8.93 -7.87 -15.74
N LEU A 100 8.61 -6.61 -16.06
CA LEU A 100 9.58 -5.61 -16.51
C LEU A 100 10.58 -5.28 -15.41
N GLY A 101 10.11 -5.01 -14.19
CA GLY A 101 10.97 -4.80 -13.04
C GLY A 101 11.92 -5.99 -12.84
N LYS A 102 11.41 -7.23 -12.93
CA LYS A 102 12.22 -8.44 -12.80
C LYS A 102 13.32 -8.52 -13.86
N ARG A 103 12.98 -8.22 -15.12
CA ARG A 103 13.89 -8.33 -16.27
C ARG A 103 14.96 -7.23 -16.30
N PHE A 104 14.60 -6.00 -16.01
CA PHE A 104 15.46 -4.83 -16.17
C PHE A 104 16.03 -4.28 -14.86
N GLY A 105 15.63 -4.85 -13.72
CA GLY A 105 16.18 -4.46 -12.42
C GLY A 105 15.47 -3.28 -11.74
N TYR A 106 14.42 -2.71 -12.36
CA TYR A 106 13.74 -1.54 -11.79
C TYR A 106 13.18 -1.78 -10.39
N VAL A 107 13.36 -0.79 -9.52
CA VAL A 107 12.82 -0.76 -8.15
C VAL A 107 11.63 0.20 -8.05
N THR A 108 11.64 1.29 -8.82
CA THR A 108 10.56 2.30 -8.78
C THR A 108 9.86 2.45 -10.14
N PRO A 109 8.58 2.84 -10.17
CA PRO A 109 7.89 3.17 -11.42
C PRO A 109 8.54 4.35 -12.16
N GLY A 110 9.07 5.34 -11.42
CA GLY A 110 9.74 6.51 -12.00
C GLY A 110 11.02 6.13 -12.76
N GLU A 111 11.79 5.18 -12.23
CA GLU A 111 12.96 4.59 -12.92
C GLU A 111 12.53 3.86 -14.20
N MET A 112 11.51 3.00 -14.11
CA MET A 112 11.00 2.26 -15.27
C MET A 112 10.50 3.17 -16.39
N LEU A 113 9.72 4.20 -16.04
CA LEU A 113 9.17 5.13 -17.03
C LEU A 113 10.24 6.08 -17.59
N SER A 114 11.22 6.47 -16.77
CA SER A 114 12.37 7.27 -17.21
C SER A 114 13.22 6.53 -18.23
N ASP A 115 13.46 5.23 -18.01
CA ASP A 115 14.16 4.38 -18.97
C ASP A 115 13.32 4.14 -20.23
N TYR A 116 12.00 3.94 -20.11
CA TYR A 116 11.14 3.76 -21.30
C TYR A 116 11.06 5.01 -22.18
N PHE A 117 10.89 6.20 -21.59
CA PHE A 117 10.72 7.46 -22.32
C PHE A 117 12.03 8.23 -22.56
N GLN A 118 13.16 7.71 -22.08
CA GLN A 118 14.49 8.31 -22.25
C GLN A 118 14.56 9.76 -21.76
N GLY A 119 14.06 10.03 -20.55
CA GLY A 119 14.10 11.38 -19.96
C GLY A 119 13.87 11.42 -18.46
N ASP A 120 14.41 12.44 -17.80
CA ASP A 120 14.27 12.63 -16.35
C ASP A 120 12.99 13.38 -15.95
N MET A 121 12.38 14.12 -16.89
CA MET A 121 11.16 14.88 -16.62
C MET A 121 10.00 13.96 -16.22
N ILE A 122 9.88 12.79 -16.84
CA ILE A 122 8.84 11.80 -16.49
C ILE A 122 9.06 11.23 -15.09
N ARG A 123 10.31 11.07 -14.66
CA ARG A 123 10.63 10.62 -13.29
C ARG A 123 10.14 11.63 -12.26
N ILE A 124 10.43 12.91 -12.49
CA ILE A 124 9.99 14.01 -11.62
C ILE A 124 8.46 14.06 -11.60
N LEU A 125 7.80 13.96 -12.75
CA LEU A 125 6.34 13.93 -12.83
C LEU A 125 5.74 12.78 -11.99
N VAL A 126 6.30 11.58 -12.10
CA VAL A 126 5.85 10.40 -11.31
C VAL A 126 5.97 10.67 -9.82
N VAL A 127 7.09 11.25 -9.37
CA VAL A 127 7.28 11.61 -7.96
C VAL A 127 6.28 12.67 -7.51
N LEU A 128 6.07 13.73 -8.29
CA LEU A 128 5.12 14.79 -7.97
C LEU A 128 3.69 14.26 -7.85
N VAL A 129 3.27 13.43 -8.80
CA VAL A 129 1.95 12.79 -8.77
C VAL A 129 1.84 11.88 -7.54
N ALA A 130 2.85 11.06 -7.26
CA ALA A 130 2.86 10.20 -6.08
C ALA A 130 2.73 11.00 -4.77
N LEU A 131 3.45 12.11 -4.62
CA LEU A 131 3.37 12.97 -3.44
C LEU A 131 2.02 13.70 -3.34
N LEU A 132 1.52 14.22 -4.46
CA LEU A 132 0.23 14.92 -4.52
C LEU A 132 -0.92 14.04 -4.04
N PHE A 133 -0.89 12.75 -4.34
CA PHE A 133 -1.91 11.81 -3.89
C PHE A 133 -1.58 11.16 -2.54
N SER A 134 -0.31 10.95 -2.18
CA SER A 134 0.04 10.22 -0.95
C SER A 134 0.07 11.08 0.31
N ILE A 135 0.32 12.40 0.21
CA ILE A 135 0.37 13.29 1.38
C ILE A 135 -1.03 13.67 1.88
N PRO A 136 -2.00 14.04 1.01
CA PRO A 136 -3.33 14.42 1.47
C PRO A 136 -4.24 13.24 1.81
N TYR A 137 -3.84 12.02 1.42
CA TYR A 137 -4.57 10.78 1.65
C TYR A 137 -4.52 10.35 3.13
#